data_AF-A0A087UG23-F1
#
_entry.id   AF-A0A087UG23-F1
#
_cell.length_a   1.000
_cell.length_b   1.000
_cell.length_c   1.000
_cell.angle_alpha   90.00
_cell.angle_beta   90.00
_cell.angle_gamma   90.00
#
_symmetry.space_group_name_H-M   'P 1'
#
loop_
_entity.id
_entity.type
_entity.pdbx_description
1 polymer ?
#
loop_
_entity_poly.entity_id
_entity_poly.type
_entity_poly.pdbx_seq_one_letter_code
_entity_poly.pdbx_strand_id
1 'polypeptide(L)'
;MEDERVVSTERGKQLSDQLGLEFFETSAKENVNVKAVFERLVDIICDKMSESLDSDPSLVSASKGARLNEHTTPSNASCQC
;
A
#
# COMPACT_ATOMS: atom_id res chain seq x y z
N MET A 1 -23.19 12.32 8.77
CA MET A 1 -21.72 12.11 8.68
C MET A 1 -21.00 13.41 8.37
N GLU A 2 -21.52 14.26 7.48
CA GLU A 2 -20.97 15.62 7.33
C GLU A 2 -21.03 16.41 8.63
N ASP A 3 -22.09 16.24 9.43
CA ASP A 3 -22.22 16.94 10.72
C ASP A 3 -21.18 16.51 11.78
N GLU A 4 -20.57 15.32 11.61
CA GLU A 4 -19.51 14.80 12.50
C GLU A 4 -18.11 15.00 11.89
N ARG A 5 -18.02 15.57 10.69
CA ARG A 5 -16.75 15.75 9.98
C ARG A 5 -15.93 16.84 10.68
N VAL A 6 -14.79 16.46 11.22
CA VAL A 6 -13.84 17.38 11.88
C VAL A 6 -12.64 17.74 11.00
N VAL A 7 -12.51 17.11 9.82
CA VAL A 7 -11.45 17.36 8.85
C VAL A 7 -12.07 17.69 7.49
N SER A 8 -11.78 18.88 6.99
CA SER A 8 -12.11 19.29 5.63
C SER A 8 -11.31 18.49 4.61
N THR A 9 -11.91 18.20 3.47
CA THR A 9 -11.27 17.50 2.35
C THR A 9 -9.98 18.20 1.91
N GLU A 10 -9.96 19.54 1.85
CA GLU A 10 -8.80 20.34 1.47
C GLU A 10 -7.61 20.11 2.38
N ARG A 11 -7.84 20.01 3.70
CA ARG A 11 -6.79 19.73 4.68
C ARG A 11 -6.21 18.33 4.50
N GLY A 12 -7.07 17.33 4.25
CA GLY A 12 -6.63 15.96 3.97
C GLY A 12 -5.75 15.90 2.72
N LYS A 13 -6.21 16.55 1.64
CA LYS A 13 -5.47 16.66 0.38
C LYS A 13 -4.15 17.44 0.52
N GLN A 14 -4.16 18.55 1.26
CA GLN A 14 -2.93 19.32 1.48
C GLN A 14 -1.86 18.47 2.18
N LEU A 15 -2.24 17.65 3.15
CA LEU A 15 -1.30 16.77 3.84
C LEU A 15 -0.80 15.65 2.92
N SER A 16 -1.66 15.06 2.09
CA SER A 16 -1.22 14.03 1.15
C SER A 16 -0.21 14.57 0.14
N ASP A 17 -0.47 15.77 -0.38
CA ASP A 17 0.43 16.44 -1.33
C ASP A 17 1.81 16.70 -0.70
N GLN A 18 1.85 17.11 0.58
CA GLN A 18 3.11 17.30 1.32
C GLN A 18 3.89 16.00 1.53
N LEU A 19 3.20 14.88 1.69
CA LEU A 19 3.80 13.56 1.89
C LEU A 19 4.10 12.83 0.58
N GLY A 20 3.67 13.37 -0.57
CA GLY A 20 3.77 12.69 -1.87
C GLY A 20 2.90 11.43 -1.93
N LEU A 21 1.76 11.43 -1.25
CA LEU A 21 0.79 10.33 -1.22
C LEU A 21 -0.46 10.69 -2.02
N GLU A 22 -1.10 9.67 -2.59
CA GLU A 22 -2.44 9.79 -3.17
C GLU A 22 -3.51 9.92 -2.07
N PHE A 23 -4.58 10.67 -2.34
CA PHE A 23 -5.63 10.95 -1.37
C PHE A 23 -7.02 10.54 -1.85
N PHE A 24 -7.76 9.88 -0.96
CA PHE A 24 -9.12 9.43 -1.19
C PHE A 24 -9.95 9.56 0.09
N GLU A 25 -11.19 10.01 -0.05
CA GLU A 25 -12.21 9.86 1.00
C GLU A 25 -13.12 8.68 0.66
N THR A 26 -13.41 7.84 1.64
CA THR A 26 -14.19 6.61 1.47
C THR A 26 -15.23 6.46 2.57
N SER A 27 -16.32 5.76 2.26
CA SER A 27 -17.26 5.29 3.27
C SER A 27 -17.49 3.81 3.07
N ALA A 28 -16.95 2.99 3.98
CA ALA A 28 -17.18 1.54 3.96
C ALA A 28 -18.66 1.20 4.18
N LYS A 29 -19.35 1.97 5.03
CA LYS A 29 -20.77 1.78 5.33
C LYS A 29 -21.64 2.02 4.10
N GLU A 30 -21.37 3.10 3.38
CA GLU A 30 -22.17 3.51 2.21
C GLU A 30 -21.57 3.00 0.89
N ASN A 31 -20.52 2.18 0.95
CA ASN A 31 -19.77 1.66 -0.19
C ASN A 31 -19.30 2.75 -1.19
N VAL A 32 -18.87 3.90 -0.67
CA VAL A 32 -18.37 5.02 -1.47
C VAL A 32 -16.85 4.90 -1.61
N ASN A 33 -16.35 4.94 -2.85
CA ASN A 33 -14.92 4.94 -3.23
C ASN A 33 -14.08 3.73 -2.78
N VAL A 34 -14.65 2.75 -2.07
CA VAL A 34 -13.93 1.56 -1.61
C VAL A 34 -13.26 0.83 -2.77
N LYS A 35 -14.03 0.47 -3.80
CA LYS A 35 -13.53 -0.25 -4.98
C LYS A 35 -12.46 0.56 -5.73
N ALA A 36 -12.74 1.84 -6.00
CA ALA A 36 -11.85 2.72 -6.75
C ALA A 36 -10.47 2.88 -6.07
N VAL A 37 -10.43 2.97 -4.74
CA VAL A 37 -9.18 3.06 -3.98
C VAL A 37 -8.31 1.83 -4.20
N PHE A 38 -8.88 0.63 -4.14
CA PHE A 38 -8.12 -0.60 -4.32
C PHE A 38 -7.69 -0.80 -5.77
N GLU A 39 -8.54 -0.48 -6.74
CA GLU A 39 -8.16 -0.51 -8.17
C GLU A 39 -6.98 0.44 -8.43
N ARG A 40 -7.08 1.69 -7.97
CA ARG A 40 -5.99 2.66 -8.14
C ARG A 40 -4.71 2.23 -7.44
N LEU A 41 -4.80 1.64 -6.24
CA LEU A 41 -3.63 1.15 -5.52
C LEU A 41 -2.90 0.06 -6.32
N VAL A 42 -3.65 -0.87 -6.92
CA VAL A 42 -3.08 -1.92 -7.79
C VAL A 42 -2.40 -1.29 -9.00
N ASP A 43 -3.05 -0.33 -9.66
CA ASP A 43 -2.48 0.35 -10.83
C ASP A 43 -1.14 1.03 -10.49
N ILE A 44 -1.07 1.76 -9.37
CA ILE A 44 0.17 2.44 -8.91
C ILE A 44 1.30 1.42 -8.72
N ILE A 45 1.01 0.28 -8.10
CA ILE A 45 2.02 -0.74 -7.86
C ILE A 45 2.50 -1.35 -9.19
N CYS A 46 1.57 -1.64 -10.12
CA CYS A 46 1.89 -2.14 -11.44
C CYS A 46 2.77 -1.17 -12.24
N ASP A 47 2.41 0.11 -12.27
CA ASP A 47 3.19 1.16 -12.93
C ASP A 47 4.61 1.25 -12.33
N LYS A 48 4.71 1.26 -10.99
CA LYS A 48 5.99 1.35 -10.29
C LYS A 48 6.89 0.13 -10.50
N MET A 49 6.29 -1.07 -10.57
CA MET A 49 7.01 -2.29 -10.91
C MET A 49 7.53 -2.23 -12.34
N SER A 50 6.73 -1.76 -13.31
CA SER A 50 7.18 -1.61 -14.70
C SER A 50 8.37 -0.65 -14.81
N GLU A 51 8.28 0.54 -14.19
CA GLU A 51 9.38 1.52 -14.17
C GLU A 51 10.69 0.94 -13.60
N SER A 52 10.57 0.12 -12.54
CA SER A 52 11.72 -0.48 -11.87
C SER A 52 12.38 -1.56 -12.73
N LEU A 53 11.59 -2.34 -13.47
CA LEU A 53 12.09 -3.38 -14.38
C LEU A 53 12.79 -2.80 -15.61
N ASP A 54 12.29 -1.69 -16.14
CA ASP A 54 12.93 -0.97 -17.25
C ASP A 54 14.27 -0.33 -16.83
N SER A 55 14.40 0.02 -15.54
CA SER A 55 15.60 0.65 -14.97
C SER A 55 16.70 -0.36 -14.59
N ASP A 56 16.33 -1.57 -14.15
CA ASP A 56 17.27 -2.65 -13.84
C ASP A 56 16.69 -4.03 -14.22
N PRO A 57 17.02 -4.57 -15.41
CA PRO A 57 16.52 -5.86 -15.87
C PRO A 57 17.03 -7.05 -15.05
N SER A 58 17.96 -6.87 -14.10
CA SER A 58 18.43 -7.97 -13.22
C SER A 58 17.43 -8.33 -12.11
N LEU A 59 16.48 -7.44 -11.78
CA LEU A 59 15.47 -7.62 -10.72
C LEU A 59 14.39 -8.67 -11.08
N VAL A 60 14.29 -9.06 -12.35
CA VAL A 60 13.38 -10.13 -12.83
C VAL A 60 13.71 -11.51 -12.23
N SER A 61 14.93 -11.72 -11.72
CA SER A 61 15.35 -13.00 -11.16
C SER A 61 14.95 -13.16 -9.69
N ALA A 62 14.94 -12.07 -8.91
CA ALA A 62 14.62 -12.10 -7.48
C ALA A 62 13.11 -12.14 -7.18
N SER A 63 12.27 -11.76 -8.15
CA SER A 63 10.81 -11.65 -8.01
C SER A 63 10.05 -12.94 -8.39
N LYS A 64 10.74 -13.99 -8.87
CA LYS A 64 10.14 -15.34 -9.02
C LYS A 64 9.97 -16.01 -7.65
N GLY A 65 8.95 -15.57 -6.93
CA GLY A 65 8.31 -16.32 -5.85
C GLY A 65 8.97 -16.20 -4.49
N ALA A 66 8.59 -15.17 -3.75
CA ALA A 66 8.46 -15.31 -2.29
C ALA A 66 7.32 -16.31 -2.03
N ARG A 67 7.60 -17.61 -2.17
CA ARG A 67 6.73 -18.64 -1.62
C ARG A 67 6.83 -18.52 -0.11
N LEU A 68 5.82 -17.91 0.51
CA LEU A 68 5.57 -17.98 1.94
C LEU A 68 5.24 -19.43 2.32
N ASN A 69 6.25 -20.29 2.35
CA ASN A 69 6.16 -21.58 3.01
C ASN A 69 7.09 -21.53 4.21
N GLU A 70 6.60 -20.93 5.29
CA GLU A 70 7.27 -20.92 6.59
C GLU A 70 7.18 -22.33 7.19
N HIS A 71 8.17 -23.16 6.84
CA HIS A 71 8.46 -24.35 7.60
C HIS A 71 9.98 -24.48 7.76
N THR A 72 10.53 -23.71 8.69
CA THR A 72 11.74 -24.09 9.43
C THR A 72 11.65 -23.52 10.84
N THR A 73 11.22 -24.33 11.79
CA THR A 73 11.60 -24.13 13.19
C THR A 73 12.98 -24.77 13.40
N PRO A 74 14.04 -24.00 13.67
CA PRO A 74 15.11 -24.47 14.52
C PRO A 74 14.86 -23.95 15.94
N SER A 75 14.84 -24.92 16.85
CA SER A 75 14.89 -24.76 18.29
C SER A 75 16.05 -23.87 18.74
N ASN A 76 15.83 -23.26 19.91
CA ASN A 76 16.81 -22.64 20.80
C ASN A 76 17.42 -21.29 20.39
N ALA A 77 16.81 -20.21 20.89
CA ALA A 77 17.57 -19.16 21.56
C ALA A 77 16.68 -18.49 22.63
N SER A 78 17.08 -18.63 23.89
CA SER A 78 16.52 -17.91 25.03
C SER A 78 16.79 -16.41 24.87
N CYS A 79 15.74 -15.59 24.77
CA CYS A 79 15.89 -14.13 24.90
C CYS A 79 15.57 -13.73 26.34
N GLN A 80 16.59 -13.22 27.02
CA GLN A 80 16.50 -12.55 28.30
C GLN A 80 17.08 -11.15 28.16
N CYS A 81 16.20 -10.18 27.92
CA CYS A 81 16.33 -8.76 28.23
C CYS A 81 15.04 -8.05 27.77
#